data_AF-A0A1F2M373-F1
#
_entry.id   AF-A0A1F2M373-F1
#
_cell.length_a   1.000
_cell.length_b   1.000
_cell.length_c   1.000
_cell.angle_alpha   90.00
_cell.angle_beta   90.00
_cell.angle_gamma   90.00
#
_symmetry.space_group_name_H-M   'P 1'
#
loop_
_entity.id
_entity.type
_entity.pdbx_description
1 polymer ?
#
loop_
_entity_poly.entity_id
_entity_poly.type
_entity_poly.pdbx_seq_one_letter_code
_entity_poly.pdbx_strand_id
1 'polypeptide(L)'
;MTLRSILAASLLLLPLLATAHNFVDGQRVAPVGVADRGELILDKDKFSYKNWNSSQLVGKVRVIQHIAGRSSAKEKNANLIEAIKAAGFPHDRYQTTTIVNTDDAIPGTGMFVRSSIESNKKLFPWSQFIVDSNGLVRKAWQLDEKSSAIVVLDKDGRVKWAKDGALTQQEVQQVIDLLHKLLNK
;
A
#
# COMPACT_ATOMS: atom_id res chain seq x y z
N MET A 1 -30.00 2.82 -60.44
CA MET A 1 -30.58 3.15 -59.12
C MET A 1 -29.48 3.03 -58.09
N THR A 2 -29.03 4.18 -57.57
CA THR A 2 -27.79 4.35 -56.81
C THR A 2 -27.93 3.93 -55.35
N LEU A 3 -26.85 3.31 -54.88
CA LEU A 3 -26.60 2.73 -53.57
C LEU A 3 -26.88 3.73 -52.44
N ARG A 4 -27.83 3.40 -51.55
CA ARG A 4 -28.20 4.21 -50.39
C ARG A 4 -27.18 4.03 -49.25
N SER A 5 -26.58 5.17 -48.90
CA SER A 5 -25.85 5.54 -47.69
C SER A 5 -25.98 4.60 -46.48
N ILE A 6 -24.88 3.96 -46.10
CA ILE A 6 -24.61 3.54 -44.72
C ILE A 6 -23.31 4.23 -44.32
N LEU A 7 -23.43 5.36 -43.62
CA LEU A 7 -22.28 6.02 -42.99
C LEU A 7 -22.62 6.28 -41.52
N ALA A 8 -21.65 5.93 -40.68
CA ALA A 8 -21.40 6.45 -39.33
C ALA A 8 -22.30 5.98 -38.17
N ALA A 9 -21.90 4.87 -37.56
CA ALA A 9 -22.09 4.62 -36.13
C ALA A 9 -20.79 4.06 -35.53
N SER A 10 -19.71 4.84 -35.61
CA SER A 10 -18.40 4.52 -35.01
C SER A 10 -18.09 5.50 -33.89
N LEU A 11 -18.94 5.56 -32.86
CA LEU A 11 -18.66 6.35 -31.66
C LEU A 11 -18.02 5.46 -30.57
N LEU A 12 -16.68 5.52 -30.52
CA LEU A 12 -15.85 5.56 -29.31
C LEU A 12 -16.22 4.60 -28.15
N LEU A 13 -15.86 3.33 -28.29
CA LEU A 13 -15.48 2.51 -27.13
C LEU A 13 -14.02 2.84 -26.77
N LEU A 14 -13.79 4.00 -26.13
CA LEU A 14 -12.55 4.20 -25.40
C LEU A 14 -12.62 3.29 -24.17
N PRO A 15 -11.74 2.28 -24.03
CA PRO A 15 -11.67 1.54 -22.78
C PRO A 15 -11.30 2.56 -21.70
N LEU A 16 -12.23 2.81 -20.77
CA LEU A 16 -11.92 3.45 -19.51
C LEU A 16 -10.91 2.53 -18.83
N LEU A 17 -9.63 2.87 -18.92
CA LEU A 17 -8.61 2.29 -18.06
C LEU A 17 -8.94 2.78 -16.65
N ALA A 18 -9.87 2.08 -15.99
CA ALA A 18 -10.12 2.28 -14.58
C ALA A 18 -8.83 1.93 -13.85
N THR A 19 -8.10 2.96 -13.42
CA THR A 19 -7.02 2.76 -12.46
C THR A 19 -7.67 2.20 -11.20
N ALA A 20 -7.27 1.00 -10.77
CA ALA A 20 -7.77 0.30 -9.58
C ALA A 20 -7.46 1.03 -8.26
N HIS A 21 -7.11 2.31 -8.29
CA HIS A 21 -6.87 3.11 -7.09
C HIS A 21 -7.19 4.57 -7.32
N ASN A 22 -7.57 5.27 -6.26
CA ASN A 22 -7.86 6.71 -6.30
C ASN A 22 -6.67 7.61 -5.88
N PHE A 23 -5.44 7.08 -5.88
CA PHE A 23 -4.26 7.88 -5.58
C PHE A 23 -3.99 8.94 -6.66
N VAL A 24 -3.74 10.17 -6.22
CA VAL A 24 -3.42 11.32 -7.09
C VAL A 24 -2.08 11.92 -6.68
N ASP A 25 -1.19 12.13 -7.64
CA ASP A 25 0.13 12.74 -7.39
C ASP A 25 -0.01 14.10 -6.71
N GLY A 26 0.83 14.33 -5.70
CA GLY A 26 0.84 15.57 -4.91
C GLY A 26 -0.30 15.72 -3.90
N GLN A 27 -1.29 14.82 -3.89
CA GLN A 27 -2.39 14.80 -2.93
C GLN A 27 -2.16 13.83 -1.78
N ARG A 28 -2.94 13.94 -0.72
CA ARG A 28 -2.99 12.93 0.36
C ARG A 28 -3.79 11.73 -0.12
N VAL A 29 -3.49 10.56 0.45
CA VAL A 29 -4.38 9.39 0.31
C VAL A 29 -5.76 9.69 0.89
N ALA A 30 -6.79 8.99 0.42
CA ALA A 30 -8.15 9.20 0.92
C ALA A 30 -8.21 8.99 2.46
N PRO A 31 -8.99 9.81 3.19
CA PRO A 31 -9.13 9.70 4.64
C PRO A 31 -9.77 8.37 5.00
N VAL A 32 -9.14 7.62 5.90
CA VAL A 32 -9.65 6.34 6.40
C VAL A 32 -9.14 6.10 7.81
N GLY A 33 -9.99 5.50 8.66
CA GLY A 33 -9.68 5.08 10.01
C GLY A 33 -9.83 3.57 10.18
N VAL A 34 -8.94 2.95 10.95
CA VAL A 34 -8.99 1.54 11.33
C VAL A 34 -9.02 1.48 12.85
N ALA A 35 -10.23 1.31 13.40
CA ALA A 35 -10.46 1.30 14.84
C ALA A 35 -10.42 -0.11 15.43
N ASP A 36 -10.82 -1.14 14.67
CA ASP A 36 -10.61 -2.52 15.10
C ASP A 36 -9.15 -2.92 14.85
N ARG A 37 -8.43 -3.23 15.93
CA ARG A 37 -6.97 -3.46 16.01
C ARG A 37 -6.09 -2.29 15.59
N GLY A 38 -6.29 -1.72 14.40
CA GLY A 38 -5.50 -0.59 13.93
C GLY A 38 -4.01 -0.87 13.95
N GLU A 39 -3.21 0.04 14.50
CA GLU A 39 -1.75 -0.10 14.57
C GLU A 39 -1.32 -1.06 15.69
N LEU A 40 -0.46 -2.02 15.33
CA LEU A 40 0.21 -2.92 16.25
C LEU A 40 1.39 -2.22 16.95
N ILE A 41 1.33 -2.17 18.28
CA ILE A 41 2.36 -1.64 19.15
C ILE A 41 3.08 -2.78 19.86
N LEU A 42 4.40 -2.66 19.94
CA LEU A 42 5.26 -3.56 20.69
C LEU A 42 5.98 -2.72 21.76
N ASP A 43 5.67 -2.96 23.02
CA ASP A 43 6.31 -2.32 24.18
C ASP A 43 6.76 -3.41 25.16
N LYS A 44 8.06 -3.46 25.49
CA LYS A 44 8.66 -4.46 26.40
C LYS A 44 8.17 -5.89 26.14
N ASP A 45 8.26 -6.32 24.87
CA ASP A 45 7.80 -7.63 24.37
C ASP A 45 6.29 -7.91 24.45
N LYS A 46 5.49 -6.93 24.86
CA LYS A 46 4.03 -7.02 24.91
C LYS A 46 3.40 -6.34 23.70
N PHE A 47 2.57 -7.09 22.99
CA PHE A 47 1.75 -6.54 21.91
C PHE A 47 0.51 -5.84 22.44
N SER A 48 0.20 -4.71 21.84
CA SER A 48 -1.05 -3.99 22.02
C SER A 48 -1.49 -3.35 20.70
N TYR A 49 -2.70 -2.81 20.68
CA TYR A 49 -3.35 -2.30 19.49
C TYR A 49 -3.86 -0.89 19.79
N LYS A 50 -3.74 0.01 18.81
CA LYS A 50 -4.29 1.37 18.91
C LYS A 50 -5.02 1.75 17.63
N ASN A 51 -6.04 2.58 17.77
CA ASN A 51 -6.74 3.14 16.61
C ASN A 51 -5.75 3.87 15.69
N TRP A 52 -5.89 3.62 14.40
CA TRP A 52 -5.05 4.23 13.37
C TRP A 52 -5.91 5.01 12.38
N ASN A 53 -5.34 6.06 11.78
CA ASN A 53 -5.97 6.77 10.67
C ASN A 53 -4.92 7.29 9.70
N SER A 54 -5.31 7.50 8.44
CA SER A 54 -4.39 7.93 7.38
C SER A 54 -3.83 9.36 7.56
N SER A 55 -4.39 10.19 8.45
CA SER A 55 -3.79 11.49 8.77
C SER A 55 -2.48 11.34 9.55
N GLN A 56 -2.22 10.19 10.17
CA GLN A 56 -0.97 9.86 10.86
C GLN A 56 0.21 9.60 9.89
N LEU A 57 -0.01 9.65 8.57
CA LEU A 57 0.99 9.37 7.54
C LEU A 57 1.98 10.51 7.26
N VAL A 58 1.97 11.58 8.06
CA VAL A 58 2.87 12.74 7.94
C VAL A 58 4.17 12.57 8.75
N GLY A 59 5.14 13.45 8.51
CA GLY A 59 6.34 13.63 9.33
C GLY A 59 7.57 12.86 8.87
N LYS A 60 7.41 11.86 7.98
CA LYS A 60 8.50 11.06 7.40
C LYS A 60 8.22 10.77 5.94
N VAL A 61 9.26 10.56 5.15
CA VAL A 61 9.11 9.93 3.83
C VAL A 61 8.68 8.48 4.07
N ARG A 62 7.67 8.01 3.36
CA ARG A 62 7.09 6.68 3.62
C ARG A 62 6.92 5.86 2.37
N VAL A 63 7.11 4.55 2.53
CA VAL A 63 6.47 3.56 1.67
C VAL A 63 5.30 2.97 2.44
N ILE A 64 4.11 3.08 1.87
CA ILE A 64 2.95 2.33 2.31
C ILE A 64 2.90 1.05 1.48
N GLN A 65 2.80 -0.08 2.16
CA GLN A 65 2.52 -1.36 1.55
C GLN A 65 1.16 -1.85 2.06
N HIS A 66 0.13 -1.78 1.23
CA HIS A 66 -1.14 -2.45 1.51
C HIS A 66 -1.08 -3.88 0.96
N ILE A 67 -1.41 -4.88 1.77
CA ILE A 67 -1.41 -6.29 1.36
C ILE A 67 -2.71 -6.97 1.78
N ALA A 68 -3.32 -7.72 0.87
CA ALA A 68 -4.31 -8.72 1.26
C ALA A 68 -3.68 -9.76 2.21
N GLY A 69 -4.48 -10.31 3.13
CA GLY A 69 -4.06 -11.27 4.17
C GLY A 69 -3.68 -12.67 3.65
N ARG A 70 -2.93 -12.74 2.55
CA ARG A 70 -2.56 -13.96 1.82
C ARG A 70 -1.07 -13.91 1.46
N SER A 71 -0.39 -15.04 1.45
CA SER A 71 1.04 -15.12 1.08
C SER A 71 1.29 -14.62 -0.35
N SER A 72 0.42 -14.97 -1.28
CA SER A 72 0.54 -14.55 -2.69
C SER A 72 0.54 -13.03 -2.87
N ALA A 73 -0.22 -12.29 -2.05
CA ALA A 73 -0.20 -10.82 -2.07
C ALA A 73 1.10 -10.28 -1.46
N LYS A 74 1.59 -10.89 -0.38
CA LYS A 74 2.87 -10.52 0.25
C LYS A 74 4.05 -10.67 -0.73
N GLU A 75 4.05 -11.73 -1.54
CA GLU A 75 5.12 -12.06 -2.48
C GLU A 75 5.22 -11.07 -3.65
N LYS A 76 4.10 -10.46 -4.09
CA LYS A 76 4.05 -9.53 -5.25
C LYS A 76 5.11 -8.43 -5.20
N ASN A 77 5.41 -7.90 -4.02
CA ASN A 77 6.28 -6.76 -3.82
C ASN A 77 7.47 -7.06 -2.89
N ALA A 78 7.82 -8.34 -2.71
CA ALA A 78 8.93 -8.76 -1.86
C ALA A 78 10.27 -8.13 -2.30
N ASN A 79 10.51 -8.04 -3.62
CA ASN A 79 11.72 -7.42 -4.18
C ASN A 79 11.89 -5.95 -3.76
N LEU A 80 10.79 -5.19 -3.67
CA LEU A 80 10.85 -3.81 -3.17
C LEU A 80 11.24 -3.78 -1.69
N ILE A 81 10.66 -4.66 -0.88
CA ILE A 81 10.94 -4.72 0.56
C ILE A 81 12.41 -5.08 0.82
N GLU A 82 12.96 -6.03 0.08
CA GLU A 82 14.40 -6.35 0.16
C GLU A 82 15.27 -5.20 -0.31
N ALA A 83 14.90 -4.50 -1.38
CA ALA A 83 15.63 -3.31 -1.84
C ALA A 83 15.62 -2.18 -0.80
N ILE A 84 14.47 -1.93 -0.13
CA ILE A 84 14.36 -0.94 0.96
C ILE A 84 15.25 -1.32 2.15
N LYS A 85 15.28 -2.61 2.53
CA LYS A 85 16.16 -3.09 3.60
C LYS A 85 17.63 -2.89 3.24
N ALA A 86 18.02 -3.25 2.01
CA ALA A 86 19.38 -3.09 1.52
C ALA A 86 19.81 -1.62 1.43
N ALA A 87 18.88 -0.71 1.13
CA ALA A 87 19.15 0.73 1.07
C ALA A 87 19.42 1.36 2.46
N GLY A 88 19.03 0.71 3.56
CA GLY A 88 19.36 1.15 4.92
C GLY A 88 18.88 2.57 5.26
N PHE A 89 17.69 2.96 4.78
CA PHE A 89 17.20 4.33 4.95
C PHE A 89 17.11 4.76 6.42
N PRO A 90 17.40 6.04 6.72
CA PRO A 90 17.52 6.52 8.09
C PRO A 90 16.16 6.53 8.82
N HIS A 91 16.04 5.80 9.93
CA HIS A 91 14.77 5.54 10.61
C HIS A 91 14.12 6.77 11.27
N ASP A 92 14.86 7.86 11.46
CA ASP A 92 14.35 9.15 11.93
C ASP A 92 13.59 9.91 10.84
N ARG A 93 13.96 9.73 9.55
CA ARG A 93 13.38 10.45 8.41
C ARG A 93 12.54 9.57 7.47
N TYR A 94 12.72 8.25 7.52
CA TYR A 94 12.03 7.26 6.72
C TYR A 94 11.22 6.27 7.57
N GLN A 95 10.09 5.78 7.04
CA GLN A 95 9.34 4.68 7.66
C GLN A 95 8.51 3.88 6.63
N THR A 96 8.60 2.54 6.70
CA THR A 96 7.65 1.66 6.02
C THR A 96 6.39 1.48 6.85
N THR A 97 5.22 1.64 6.22
CA THR A 97 3.90 1.43 6.81
C THR A 97 3.21 0.27 6.10
N THR A 98 3.14 -0.89 6.74
CA THR A 98 2.48 -2.08 6.20
C THR A 98 1.06 -2.17 6.73
N ILE A 99 0.07 -2.13 5.83
CA ILE A 99 -1.35 -2.28 6.15
C ILE A 99 -1.78 -3.66 5.65
N VAL A 100 -2.20 -4.54 6.56
CA VAL A 100 -2.64 -5.89 6.22
C VAL A 100 -4.15 -5.98 6.31
N ASN A 101 -4.78 -6.20 5.17
CA ASN A 101 -6.22 -6.45 5.09
C ASN A 101 -6.50 -7.91 5.45
N THR A 102 -6.93 -8.14 6.70
CA THR A 102 -7.25 -9.49 7.19
C THR A 102 -8.67 -9.95 6.84
N ASP A 103 -9.55 -9.04 6.37
CA ASP A 103 -10.84 -9.39 5.75
C ASP A 103 -10.63 -10.18 4.45
N ASP A 104 -9.52 -9.92 3.76
CA ASP A 104 -9.10 -10.64 2.56
C ASP A 104 -8.07 -11.73 2.86
N ALA A 105 -8.19 -12.37 4.03
CA ALA A 105 -7.44 -13.60 4.33
C ALA A 105 -8.12 -14.84 3.73
N ILE A 106 -7.39 -15.95 3.66
CA ILE A 106 -8.01 -17.25 3.37
C ILE A 106 -8.82 -17.67 4.62
N PRO A 107 -10.05 -18.19 4.48
CA PRO A 107 -10.83 -18.69 5.61
C PRO A 107 -10.01 -19.67 6.46
N GLY A 108 -9.98 -19.44 7.77
CA GLY A 108 -9.20 -20.23 8.72
C GLY A 108 -7.73 -19.81 8.91
N THR A 109 -7.18 -18.89 8.09
CA THR A 109 -5.75 -18.50 8.20
C THR A 109 -5.50 -17.21 8.98
N GLY A 110 -6.54 -16.51 9.44
CA GLY A 110 -6.41 -15.21 10.11
C GLY A 110 -5.49 -15.20 11.35
N MET A 111 -5.39 -16.32 12.07
CA MET A 111 -4.43 -16.45 13.18
C MET A 111 -2.98 -16.45 12.70
N PHE A 112 -2.67 -17.16 11.60
CA PHE A 112 -1.33 -17.20 11.02
C PHE A 112 -0.93 -15.84 10.42
N VAL A 113 -1.87 -15.14 9.79
CA VAL A 113 -1.63 -13.77 9.29
C VAL A 113 -1.23 -12.86 10.45
N ARG A 114 -1.99 -12.87 11.55
CA ARG A 114 -1.67 -12.07 12.75
C ARG A 114 -0.32 -12.42 13.36
N SER A 115 -0.03 -13.72 13.53
CA SER A 115 1.27 -14.18 14.03
C SER A 115 2.43 -13.74 13.14
N SER A 116 2.22 -13.73 11.82
CA SER A 116 3.21 -13.20 10.87
C SER A 116 3.43 -11.70 11.07
N ILE A 117 2.38 -10.90 11.26
CA ILE A 117 2.49 -9.45 11.52
C ILE A 117 3.27 -9.20 12.82
N GLU A 118 2.93 -9.90 13.90
CA GLU A 118 3.62 -9.80 15.18
C GLU A 118 5.11 -10.17 15.08
N SER A 119 5.43 -11.26 14.38
CA SER A 119 6.81 -11.67 14.12
C SER A 119 7.58 -10.61 13.32
N ASN A 120 6.96 -10.01 12.29
CA ASN A 120 7.59 -8.94 11.52
C ASN A 120 7.76 -7.65 12.34
N LYS A 121 6.85 -7.33 13.27
CA LYS A 121 7.03 -6.20 14.19
C LYS A 121 8.22 -6.38 15.12
N LYS A 122 8.50 -7.61 15.58
CA LYS A 122 9.72 -7.92 16.35
C LYS A 122 10.99 -7.76 15.52
N LEU A 123 10.97 -8.21 14.27
CA LEU A 123 12.12 -8.10 13.36
C LEU A 123 12.37 -6.66 12.91
N PHE A 124 11.31 -5.87 12.73
CA PHE A 124 11.36 -4.50 12.23
C PHE A 124 10.60 -3.54 13.15
N PRO A 125 11.11 -3.26 14.37
CA PRO A 125 10.39 -2.47 15.37
C PRO A 125 10.14 -1.01 14.95
N TRP A 126 10.96 -0.47 14.05
CA TRP A 126 10.80 0.88 13.48
C TRP A 126 9.68 0.99 12.43
N SER A 127 9.25 -0.13 11.85
CA SER A 127 8.16 -0.18 10.86
C SER A 127 6.79 -0.09 11.54
N GLN A 128 5.84 0.55 10.85
CA GLN A 128 4.46 0.66 11.28
C GLN A 128 3.65 -0.49 10.68
N PHE A 129 2.89 -1.22 11.49
CA PHE A 129 2.03 -2.31 11.03
C PHE A 129 0.60 -2.03 11.44
N ILE A 130 -0.32 -2.05 10.48
CA ILE A 130 -1.75 -1.83 10.68
C ILE A 130 -2.47 -3.13 10.33
N VAL A 131 -3.32 -3.60 11.24
CA VAL A 131 -4.23 -4.71 11.01
C VAL A 131 -5.59 -4.14 10.65
N ASP A 132 -5.99 -4.23 9.39
CA ASP A 132 -7.31 -3.85 8.91
C ASP A 132 -8.22 -5.09 8.89
N SER A 133 -9.01 -5.25 9.95
CA SER A 133 -9.92 -6.38 10.09
C SER A 133 -11.10 -6.36 9.13
N ASN A 134 -11.46 -5.21 8.57
CA ASN A 134 -12.73 -5.01 7.85
C ASN A 134 -12.53 -4.54 6.40
N GLY A 135 -11.29 -4.53 5.92
CA GLY A 135 -10.90 -4.10 4.58
C GLY A 135 -11.27 -2.64 4.29
N LEU A 136 -11.29 -1.78 5.31
CA LEU A 136 -11.66 -0.36 5.19
C LEU A 136 -10.70 0.40 4.29
N VAL A 137 -9.40 0.12 4.39
CA VAL A 137 -8.36 0.80 3.60
C VAL A 137 -8.49 0.41 2.13
N ARG A 138 -8.66 -0.88 1.83
CA ARG A 138 -8.92 -1.37 0.47
C ARG A 138 -10.10 -0.64 -0.16
N LYS A 139 -11.24 -0.60 0.54
CA LYS A 139 -12.48 0.05 0.07
C LYS A 139 -12.28 1.55 -0.14
N ALA A 140 -11.66 2.25 0.82
CA ALA A 140 -11.44 3.68 0.75
C ALA A 140 -10.47 4.09 -0.38
N TRP A 141 -9.46 3.26 -0.65
CA TRP A 141 -8.45 3.51 -1.69
C TRP A 141 -8.78 2.86 -3.04
N GLN A 142 -9.93 2.18 -3.12
CA GLN A 142 -10.47 1.49 -4.29
C GLN A 142 -9.62 0.33 -4.82
N LEU A 143 -8.77 -0.25 -3.96
CA LEU A 143 -7.79 -1.27 -4.32
C LEU A 143 -8.42 -2.63 -4.71
N ASP A 144 -7.70 -3.34 -5.57
CA ASP A 144 -8.04 -4.68 -6.03
C ASP A 144 -7.99 -5.71 -4.88
N GLU A 145 -8.91 -6.67 -4.96
CA GLU A 145 -8.89 -7.82 -4.06
C GLU A 145 -7.68 -8.72 -4.36
N LYS A 146 -7.19 -9.40 -3.32
CA LYS A 146 -6.06 -10.33 -3.38
C LYS A 146 -4.76 -9.69 -3.92
N SER A 147 -4.70 -8.36 -3.92
CA SER A 147 -3.59 -7.58 -4.45
C SER A 147 -2.67 -7.04 -3.34
N SER A 148 -1.62 -6.36 -3.79
CA SER A 148 -0.61 -5.69 -2.97
C SER A 148 -0.33 -4.34 -3.62
N ALA A 149 -0.59 -3.25 -2.92
CA ALA A 149 -0.38 -1.91 -3.42
C ALA A 149 0.80 -1.24 -2.72
N ILE A 150 1.57 -0.48 -3.49
CA ILE A 150 2.70 0.33 -3.01
C ILE A 150 2.38 1.79 -3.26
N VAL A 151 2.57 2.62 -2.24
CA VAL A 151 2.44 4.08 -2.34
C VAL A 151 3.66 4.73 -1.69
N VAL A 152 4.32 5.63 -2.41
CA VAL A 152 5.40 6.46 -1.89
C VAL A 152 4.84 7.82 -1.50
N LEU A 153 5.07 8.22 -0.25
CA LEU A 153 4.69 9.53 0.27
C LEU A 153 5.93 10.38 0.58
N ASP A 154 5.85 11.69 0.34
CA ASP A 154 6.78 12.65 0.92
C ASP A 154 6.51 12.89 2.42
N LYS A 155 7.38 13.67 3.07
CA LYS A 155 7.27 14.01 4.50
C LYS A 155 5.98 14.73 4.88
N ASP A 156 5.31 15.38 3.92
CA ASP A 156 4.06 16.10 4.15
C ASP A 156 2.84 15.18 3.98
N GLY A 157 3.08 13.89 3.68
CA GLY A 157 2.07 12.86 3.49
C GLY A 157 1.42 12.90 2.11
N ARG A 158 2.09 13.50 1.11
CA ARG A 158 1.57 13.59 -0.27
C ARG A 158 2.14 12.46 -1.12
N VAL A 159 1.27 11.84 -1.91
CA VAL A 159 1.63 10.80 -2.88
C VAL A 159 2.64 11.36 -3.88
N LYS A 160 3.69 10.57 -4.16
CA LYS A 160 4.70 10.81 -5.19
C LYS A 160 4.80 9.70 -6.21
N TRP A 161 4.28 8.52 -5.86
CA TRP A 161 4.24 7.35 -6.71
C TRP A 161 3.23 6.37 -6.12
N ALA A 162 2.48 5.67 -6.95
CA ALA A 162 1.59 4.61 -6.50
C ALA A 162 1.37 3.56 -7.58
N LYS A 163 1.15 2.32 -7.15
CA LYS A 163 0.70 1.22 -7.99
C LYS A 163 -0.03 0.20 -7.15
N ASP A 164 -1.14 -0.32 -7.68
CA ASP A 164 -1.75 -1.54 -7.18
C ASP A 164 -1.29 -2.73 -8.04
N GLY A 165 -0.76 -3.76 -7.40
CA GLY A 165 -0.23 -4.95 -8.04
C GLY A 165 1.28 -5.13 -7.88
N ALA A 166 1.82 -6.11 -8.61
CA ALA A 166 3.24 -6.43 -8.56
C ALA A 166 4.08 -5.36 -9.28
N LEU A 167 5.15 -4.93 -8.63
CA LEU A 167 6.15 -4.07 -9.23
C LEU A 167 7.11 -4.88 -10.11
N THR A 168 7.42 -4.32 -11.27
CA THR A 168 8.53 -4.76 -12.12
C THR A 168 9.87 -4.33 -11.50
N GLN A 169 10.96 -4.94 -11.93
CA GLN A 169 12.31 -4.55 -11.48
C GLN A 169 12.62 -3.07 -11.74
N GLN A 170 12.17 -2.54 -12.87
CA GLN A 170 12.34 -1.12 -13.21
C GLN A 170 11.56 -0.22 -12.25
N GLU A 171 10.33 -0.57 -11.91
CA GLU A 171 9.53 0.18 -10.94
C GLU A 171 10.13 0.10 -9.53
N VAL A 172 10.71 -1.03 -9.14
CA VAL A 172 11.46 -1.13 -7.88
C VAL A 172 12.62 -0.12 -7.87
N GLN A 173 13.43 -0.08 -8.94
CA GLN A 173 14.52 0.89 -9.04
C GLN A 173 14.00 2.34 -8.97
N GLN A 174 12.92 2.65 -9.70
CA GLN A 174 12.29 3.98 -9.67
C GLN A 174 11.85 4.37 -8.26
N VAL A 175 11.25 3.45 -7.50
CA VAL A 175 10.84 3.71 -6.11
C VAL A 175 12.06 3.98 -5.23
N ILE A 176 13.13 3.19 -5.34
CA ILE A 176 14.35 3.39 -4.55
C ILE A 176 15.01 4.74 -4.86
N ASP A 177 15.16 5.08 -6.14
CA ASP A 177 15.72 6.37 -6.57
C ASP A 177 14.88 7.55 -6.07
N LEU A 178 13.55 7.41 -6.14
CA LEU A 178 12.61 8.41 -5.62
C LEU A 178 12.77 8.58 -4.11
N LEU A 179 12.92 7.50 -3.35
CA LEU A 179 13.14 7.57 -1.91
C LEU A 179 14.44 8.29 -1.57
N HIS A 180 15.55 7.99 -2.24
CA HIS A 180 16.80 8.73 -2.07
C HIS A 180 16.61 10.22 -2.36
N LYS A 181 15.92 10.57 -3.44
CA LYS A 181 15.63 11.97 -3.78
C LYS A 181 14.79 12.67 -2.72
N LEU A 182 13.78 12.00 -2.16
CA LEU A 182 12.91 12.59 -1.12
C LEU A 182 13.63 12.72 0.22
N LEU A 183 14.55 11.81 0.53
CA LEU A 183 15.36 11.82 1.76
C LEU A 183 16.60 12.73 1.67
N ASN A 184 16.94 13.28 0.51
CA ASN A 184 18.04 14.25 0.36
C ASN A 184 17.55 15.70 0.27
N LYS A 185 16.24 15.91 0.40
CA LYS A 185 15.61 17.23 0.55
C LYS A 185 15.46 17.59 2.02
#